data_AF-A0AA97F3Y6-F1
#
_entry.id   AF-A0AA97F3Y6-F1
#
_cell.length_a   1.000
_cell.length_b   1.000
_cell.length_c   1.000
_cell.angle_alpha   90.00
_cell.angle_beta   90.00
_cell.angle_gamma   90.00
#
_symmetry.space_group_name_H-M   'P 1'
#
loop_
_entity.id
_entity.type
_entity.pdbx_description
1 polymer ?
#
loop_
_entity_poly.entity_id
_entity_poly.type
_entity_poly.pdbx_seq_one_letter_code
_entity_poly.pdbx_strand_id
1 'polypeptide(L)' 'MANLSTNIALSKETLQHFAKLVELTKQPTQELAERLFKEAIDREMEDFLLSVVANEYDVEGAETVRSEDVDWNTLLSS' A
#
# COMPACT_ATOMS: atom_id res chain seq x y z
N MET A 1 1.38 -3.74 -23.80
CA MET A 1 1.87 -3.42 -22.45
C MET A 1 2.74 -2.18 -22.57
N ALA A 2 2.43 -1.11 -21.85
CA ALA A 2 3.24 0.10 -21.90
C ALA A 2 4.55 -0.17 -21.14
N ASN A 3 5.69 -0.17 -21.85
CA ASN A 3 7.00 -0.16 -21.22
C ASN A 3 7.35 1.29 -20.88
N LEU A 4 6.91 1.74 -19.71
CA LEU A 4 7.33 3.03 -19.16
C LEU A 4 8.71 2.85 -18.54
N SER A 5 9.77 3.09 -19.32
CA SER A 5 11.12 3.27 -18.78
C SER A 5 11.15 4.58 -17.98
N THR A 6 10.64 4.53 -16.74
CA THR A 6 10.54 5.68 -15.86
C THR A 6 11.80 5.77 -15.02
N ASN A 7 12.54 6.87 -15.19
CA ASN A 7 13.68 7.17 -14.32
C ASN A 7 13.15 7.87 -13.07
N ILE A 8 13.11 7.15 -11.96
CA ILE A 8 12.75 7.70 -10.65
C ILE A 8 14.03 8.22 -9.99
N ALA A 9 14.07 9.52 -9.74
CA ALA A 9 15.13 10.13 -8.95
C ALA A 9 14.81 9.97 -7.46
N LEU A 10 15.65 9.23 -6.74
CA LEU A 10 15.57 9.10 -5.30
C LEU A 10 16.53 10.06 -4.61
N SER A 11 16.16 10.52 -3.42
CA SER A 11 17.07 11.32 -2.61
C SER A 11 18.32 10.51 -2.24
N LYS A 12 19.43 11.20 -1.94
CA LYS A 12 20.67 10.54 -1.51
C LYS A 12 20.46 9.66 -0.28
N GLU A 13 19.67 10.13 0.68
CA GLU A 13 19.35 9.39 1.91
C GLU A 13 18.56 8.11 1.58
N THR A 14 17.53 8.22 0.75
CA THR A 14 16.73 7.07 0.31
C THR A 14 17.60 6.03 -0.40
N LEU A 15 18.51 6.47 -1.28
CA LEU A 15 19.46 5.58 -1.96
C LEU A 15 20.37 4.84 -0.98
N GLN A 16 20.84 5.51 0.07
CA GLN A 16 21.68 4.88 1.10
C GLN A 16 20.92 3.82 1.89
N HIS A 17 19.67 4.09 2.26
CA HIS A 17 18.82 3.10 2.92
C HIS A 17 18.51 1.93 2.01
N PHE A 18 18.22 2.20 0.74
CA PHE A 18 17.96 1.17 -0.25
C PHE A 18 19.18 0.27 -0.49
N ALA A 19 20.38 0.83 -0.59
CA ALA A 19 21.61 0.05 -0.70
C ALA A 19 21.82 -0.90 0.49
N LYS A 20 21.56 -0.44 1.72
CA LYS A 20 21.61 -1.29 2.92
C LYS A 20 20.58 -2.43 2.84
N LEU A 21 19.37 -2.16 2.34
CA LEU A 21 18.35 -3.19 2.16
C LEU A 21 18.76 -4.24 1.12
N VAL A 22 19.38 -3.82 0.02
CA VAL A 22 19.96 -4.73 -0.98
C VAL A 22 21.00 -5.65 -0.34
N GLU A 23 21.93 -5.10 0.44
CA GLU A 23 22.96 -5.88 1.14
C GLU A 23 22.37 -6.88 2.14
N LEU A 24 21.37 -6.46 2.92
CA LEU A 24 20.73 -7.31 3.94
C LEU A 24 19.90 -8.44 3.32
N THR A 25 19.14 -8.13 2.28
CA THR A 25 18.24 -9.09 1.63
C THR A 25 18.95 -9.99 0.63
N LYS A 26 20.15 -9.59 0.16
CA LYS A 26 20.92 -10.25 -0.90
C LYS A 26 20.14 -10.40 -2.21
N GLN A 27 19.14 -9.54 -2.42
CA GLN A 27 18.34 -9.52 -3.64
C GLN A 27 18.98 -8.61 -4.69
N PRO A 28 18.76 -8.87 -5.99
CA PRO A 28 19.10 -7.91 -7.04
C PRO A 28 18.38 -6.57 -6.80
N THR A 29 19.11 -5.47 -6.99
CA THR A 29 18.61 -4.10 -6.80
C THR A 29 17.29 -3.84 -7.53
N GLN A 30 17.16 -4.29 -8.78
CA GLN A 30 15.95 -4.08 -9.58
C GLN A 30 14.77 -4.90 -9.04
N GLU A 31 14.97 -6.17 -8.74
CA GLU A 31 13.91 -7.04 -8.20
C GLU A 31 13.38 -6.52 -6.85
N LEU A 32 14.28 -6.06 -5.98
CA LEU A 32 13.90 -5.47 -4.70
C LEU A 32 13.10 -4.18 -4.90
N ALA A 33 13.51 -3.30 -5.81
CA ALA A 33 12.78 -2.07 -6.13
C ALA A 33 11.37 -2.38 -6.65
N GLU A 34 11.26 -3.27 -7.63
CA GLU A 34 9.97 -3.66 -8.23
C GLU A 34 9.01 -4.23 -7.17
N ARG A 35 9.50 -5.12 -6.30
CA ARG A 35 8.68 -5.67 -5.22
C ARG A 35 8.20 -4.57 -4.26
N LEU A 36 9.09 -3.70 -3.80
CA LEU A 36 8.72 -2.64 -2.86
C LEU A 36 7.74 -1.64 -3.46
N PHE A 37 7.92 -1.27 -4.74
CA PHE A 37 6.95 -0.41 -5.42
C PHE A 37 5.59 -1.09 -5.58
N LYS A 38 5.57 -2.38 -5.90
CA LYS A 38 4.32 -3.13 -5.98
C LYS A 38 3.62 -3.19 -4.62
N GLU A 39 4.34 -3.52 -3.56
CA GLU A 39 3.79 -3.55 -2.20
C GLU A 39 3.26 -2.17 -1.76
N ALA A 40 3.94 -1.09 -2.12
CA ALA A 40 3.47 0.27 -1.84
C ALA A 40 2.18 0.59 -2.61
N ILE A 41 2.12 0.26 -3.91
CA ILE A 41 0.91 0.47 -4.72
C ILE A 41 -0.26 -0.35 -4.17
N ASP A 42 -0.04 -1.62 -3.83
CA ASP A 42 -1.09 -2.49 -3.33
C ASP A 42 -1.69 -1.95 -2.01
N ARG A 43 -0.85 -1.42 -1.11
CA ARG A 43 -1.31 -0.78 0.14
C ARG A 43 -2.06 0.52 -0.09
N GLU A 44 -1.55 1.40 -0.95
CA GLU A 44 -2.25 2.66 -1.28
C GLU A 44 -3.60 2.38 -1.96
N MET A 45 -3.69 1.30 -2.75
CA MET A 45 -4.94 0.87 -3.37
C MET A 45 -5.91 0.29 -2.33
N GLU A 46 -5.43 -0.45 -1.34
CA GLU A 46 -6.22 -0.91 -0.19
C GLU A 46 -6.79 0.28 0.60
N ASP A 47 -5.96 1.28 0.91
CA ASP A 47 -6.37 2.52 1.59
C ASP A 47 -7.39 3.32 0.76
N PHE A 48 -7.17 3.41 -0.56
CA PHE A 48 -8.13 4.04 -1.47
C PHE A 48 -9.48 3.31 -1.46
N LEU A 49 -9.49 1.98 -1.58
CA LEU A 49 -10.71 1.18 -1.55
C LEU A 49 -11.44 1.32 -0.21
N LEU A 50 -10.73 1.31 0.91
CA LEU A 50 -11.28 1.58 2.24
C LEU A 50 -11.94 2.97 2.30
N SER A 51 -11.31 4.00 1.73
CA SER A 51 -11.87 5.35 1.70
C SER A 51 -13.13 5.46 0.84
N VAL A 52 -13.19 4.76 -0.30
CA VAL A 52 -14.37 4.73 -1.17
C VAL A 52 -15.53 4.05 -0.46
N VAL A 53 -15.27 2.88 0.14
CA VAL A 53 -16.26 2.13 0.93
C VAL A 53 -16.77 2.98 2.09
N ALA A 54 -15.89 3.61 2.86
CA ALA A 54 -16.29 4.48 3.96
C ALA A 54 -17.18 5.65 3.50
N ASN A 55 -16.84 6.29 2.37
CA ASN A 55 -17.66 7.36 1.79
C ASN A 55 -19.01 6.87 1.24
N GLU A 56 -19.10 5.64 0.72
CA GLU A 56 -20.37 5.05 0.27
C GLU A 56 -21.33 4.78 1.46
N TYR A 57 -20.78 4.49 2.64
CA TYR A 57 -21.55 4.29 3.87
C TYR A 57 -21.79 5.58 4.67
N ASP A 58 -21.11 6.70 4.32
CA ASP A 58 -21.32 8.02 4.92
C ASP A 58 -22.56 8.71 4.31
N VAL A 59 -23.72 8.10 4.53
CA VAL A 59 -25.02 8.64 4.13
C VAL A 59 -25.68 9.41 5.26
N GLU A 60 -26.42 10.48 4.94
CA GLU A 60 -27.11 11.30 5.93
C GLU A 60 -28.11 10.45 6.75
N GLY A 61 -27.82 10.26 8.04
CA GLY A 61 -28.59 9.39 8.94
C GLY A 61 -27.97 8.02 9.22
N ALA A 62 -26.81 7.70 8.65
CA ALA A 62 -26.03 6.52 9.03
C ALA A 62 -25.53 6.64 10.47
N GLU A 63 -25.62 5.55 11.23
CA GLU A 63 -25.07 5.47 12.57
C GLU A 63 -23.55 5.38 12.49
N THR A 64 -22.83 6.30 13.16
CA THR A 64 -21.38 6.23 13.27
C THR A 64 -21.00 5.09 14.22
N VAL A 65 -20.64 3.94 13.67
CA VAL A 65 -20.16 2.78 14.44
C VAL A 65 -18.65 2.87 14.60
N ARG A 66 -18.14 2.72 15.83
CA ARG A 66 -16.68 2.68 16.05
C ARG A 66 -16.15 1.34 15.55
N SER A 67 -14.95 1.32 14.98
CA SER A 67 -14.28 0.10 14.50
C SER A 67 -14.22 -1.01 15.56
N GLU A 68 -14.14 -0.63 16.83
CA GLU A 68 -14.12 -1.50 18.02
C GLU A 68 -15.44 -2.30 18.19
N ASP A 69 -16.56 -1.77 17.70
CA ASP A 69 -17.90 -2.35 17.83
C ASP A 69 -18.27 -3.24 16.63
N VAL A 70 -17.41 -3.31 15.61
CA VAL A 70 -17.61 -4.12 14.41
C VAL A 70 -16.95 -5.49 14.58
N ASP A 71 -17.76 -6.55 14.46
CA ASP A 71 -17.22 -7.92 14.42
C ASP A 71 -16.64 -8.24 13.04
N TRP A 72 -15.38 -7.81 12.86
CA TRP A 72 -14.62 -8.01 11.64
C TRP A 72 -14.42 -9.48 11.28
N ASN A 73 -14.37 -10.40 12.26
CA ASN A 73 -14.20 -11.83 11.99
C ASN A 73 -15.40 -12.39 11.25
N THR A 74 -16.60 -11.94 11.61
CA THR A 74 -17.83 -12.35 10.93
C THR A 74 -17.90 -11.75 9.52
N LEU A 75 -17.56 -10.46 9.34
CA LEU A 75 -17.62 -9.80 8.03
C LEU A 75 -16.57 -10.30 7.03
N LEU A 76 -15.37 -10.66 7.49
CA LEU A 76 -14.24 -11.06 6.63
C LEU A 76 -14.17 -12.58 6.38
N SER A 77 -15.12 -13.35 6.93
CA SER A 77 -15.13 -14.82 6.82
C SER A 77 -15.85 -15.37 5.59
N SER A 78 -16.26 -14.52 4.65
CA SER A 78 -16.94 -14.89 3.39
C SER A 78 -16.00 -15.12 2.22
#